data_AF-A0A8T5LYG6-F1
#
_entry.id   AF-A0A8T5LYG6-F1
#
_cell.length_a   1.000
_cell.length_b   1.000
_cell.length_c   1.000
_cell.angle_alpha   90.00
_cell.angle_beta   90.00
_cell.angle_gamma   90.00
#
_symmetry.space_group_name_H-M   'P 1'
#
loop_
_entity.id
_entity.type
_entity.pdbx_description
1 polymer ?
#
loop_
_entity_poly.entity_id
_entity_poly.type
_entity_poly.pdbx_seq_one_letter_code
_entity_poly.pdbx_strand_id
1 'polypeptide(L)'
;MQKAQGSLEYLLIIGGGIIVAVVIIGSALFLTETGTEGTITGFAQGVCASHLGTDCYSQTFMIEDKEFACYLSDPNHCVAKSSDSIRFVQVTDTHLITGHTCEPNDPVDGRTDCYNNLVNYTDECSTGVCSWINPGTGMSIAPTIALQDAVEMVNEFNPDFVIVTGDLVAPSPCDTIKEESFALFKNIMNGLNTNYYVIGATSHDGVSNSICLEMFVDAFGENMKNWSFTRGKNLFIGLSETWETNNQLDLGYLELILNTYANQDMKVFIFFHTQISCYDEITGANFRCTNNPNLRTMLLAHQSEYKSVITIGG
;
A
#
# COMPACT_ATOMS: atom_id res chain seq x y z
N MET A 1 -4.00 -26.30 41.70
CA MET A 1 -4.85 -25.35 40.95
C MET A 1 -4.84 -25.78 39.49
N GLN A 2 -5.71 -26.74 39.19
CA GLN A 2 -6.07 -27.25 37.87
C GLN A 2 -7.56 -26.95 37.72
N LYS A 3 -7.94 -26.19 36.69
CA LYS A 3 -9.30 -26.08 36.12
C LYS A 3 -9.25 -24.99 35.05
N ALA A 4 -9.71 -25.33 33.84
CA ALA A 4 -9.94 -24.49 32.65
C ALA A 4 -9.08 -24.78 31.39
N GLN A 5 -8.60 -26.01 31.23
CA GLN A 5 -8.56 -26.67 29.92
C GLN A 5 -9.65 -27.75 29.96
N GLY A 6 -10.69 -27.65 29.12
CA GLY A 6 -11.72 -28.71 29.06
C GLY A 6 -13.15 -28.28 28.71
N SER A 7 -13.37 -27.16 28.01
CA SER A 7 -14.72 -26.76 27.58
C SER A 7 -14.83 -26.28 26.12
N LEU A 8 -13.83 -26.54 25.27
CA LEU A 8 -13.91 -26.25 23.83
C LEU A 8 -14.01 -27.51 22.94
N GLU A 9 -13.72 -28.70 23.48
CA GLU A 9 -13.68 -29.95 22.68
C GLU A 9 -14.97 -30.79 22.75
N TYR A 10 -15.99 -30.34 23.49
CA TYR A 10 -17.23 -31.11 23.71
C TYR A 10 -18.45 -30.64 22.90
N LEU A 11 -18.33 -29.61 22.06
CA LEU A 11 -19.47 -29.03 21.33
C LEU A 11 -19.57 -29.38 19.84
N LEU A 12 -18.62 -30.14 19.28
CA LEU A 12 -18.59 -30.44 17.83
C LEU A 12 -18.77 -31.92 17.45
N ILE A 13 -18.89 -32.83 18.42
CA ILE A 13 -18.90 -34.29 18.14
C ILE A 13 -20.29 -34.95 18.36
N ILE A 14 -21.27 -34.26 18.94
CA ILE A 14 -22.62 -34.82 19.20
C ILE A 14 -23.72 -34.03 18.47
N GLY A 15 -23.47 -33.69 17.21
CA GLY A 15 -24.45 -32.99 16.35
C GLY A 15 -24.44 -33.44 14.89
N GLY A 16 -23.83 -34.59 14.60
CA GLY A 16 -23.87 -35.18 13.27
C GLY A 16 -25.26 -35.74 12.96
N GLY A 17 -25.86 -35.26 11.88
CA GLY A 17 -26.61 -36.12 10.96
C GLY A 17 -28.12 -35.92 10.90
N ILE A 18 -28.57 -35.69 9.67
CA ILE A 18 -29.93 -35.87 9.13
C ILE A 18 -30.84 -34.65 9.30
N ILE A 19 -30.87 -33.73 8.32
CA ILE A 19 -31.97 -33.59 7.34
C ILE A 19 -31.40 -33.03 6.02
N VAL A 20 -31.75 -33.72 4.93
CA VAL A 20 -31.50 -33.42 3.53
C VAL A 20 -32.50 -32.36 3.02
N ALA A 21 -31.99 -31.38 2.28
CA ALA A 21 -32.65 -30.55 1.24
C ALA A 21 -33.92 -29.72 1.57
N VAL A 22 -33.76 -28.38 1.66
CA VAL A 22 -34.53 -27.28 1.01
C VAL A 22 -33.67 -26.00 1.23
N VAL A 23 -32.89 -25.48 0.26
CA VAL A 23 -33.24 -24.48 -0.78
C VAL A 23 -33.53 -23.06 -0.25
N ILE A 24 -32.47 -22.22 -0.36
CA ILE A 24 -32.37 -20.79 -0.77
C ILE A 24 -32.91 -19.66 0.16
N ILE A 25 -32.00 -18.71 0.44
CA ILE A 25 -32.06 -17.23 0.27
C ILE A 25 -31.49 -16.51 1.50
N GLY A 26 -30.39 -15.78 1.32
CA GLY A 26 -30.05 -14.66 2.21
C GLY A 26 -28.56 -14.38 2.36
N SER A 27 -27.90 -13.95 1.27
CA SER A 27 -26.68 -13.11 1.16
C SER A 27 -25.87 -13.53 -0.09
N ALA A 28 -26.51 -13.87 -1.20
CA ALA A 28 -26.67 -12.92 -2.30
C ALA A 28 -27.09 -11.51 -1.85
N LEU A 29 -26.11 -10.62 -1.66
CA LEU A 29 -26.32 -9.17 -1.67
C LEU A 29 -25.06 -8.44 -2.15
N PHE A 30 -24.47 -8.97 -3.23
CA PHE A 30 -23.77 -8.23 -4.30
C PHE A 30 -23.92 -9.07 -5.58
N LEU A 31 -25.16 -9.41 -5.94
CA LEU A 31 -25.48 -9.98 -7.26
C LEU A 31 -26.23 -8.93 -8.07
N THR A 32 -25.47 -7.94 -8.51
CA THR A 32 -25.74 -7.20 -9.75
C THR A 32 -24.49 -7.22 -10.63
N GLU A 33 -23.86 -8.39 -10.73
CA GLU A 33 -23.05 -8.76 -11.88
C GLU A 33 -23.64 -10.07 -12.42
N THR A 34 -23.75 -10.15 -13.74
CA THR A 34 -24.62 -11.05 -14.51
C THR A 34 -24.40 -12.54 -14.16
N GLY A 35 -25.47 -13.35 -14.17
CA GLY A 35 -25.51 -14.70 -13.54
C GLY A 35 -24.45 -15.73 -13.95
N THR A 36 -23.68 -15.49 -15.01
CA THR A 36 -22.50 -16.27 -15.38
C THR A 36 -21.30 -15.98 -14.46
N GLU A 37 -21.03 -14.72 -14.12
CA GLU A 37 -19.85 -14.35 -13.32
C GLU A 37 -19.93 -14.82 -11.87
N GLY A 38 -21.14 -14.81 -11.28
CA GLY A 38 -21.37 -15.36 -9.94
C GLY A 38 -21.15 -16.87 -9.88
N THR A 39 -21.50 -17.60 -10.95
CA THR A 39 -21.33 -19.06 -11.03
C THR A 39 -19.85 -19.44 -11.21
N ILE A 40 -19.14 -18.74 -12.08
CA ILE A 40 -17.70 -18.91 -12.30
C ILE A 40 -16.92 -18.65 -11.01
N THR A 41 -17.24 -17.54 -10.33
CA THR A 41 -16.57 -17.17 -9.07
C THR A 41 -16.84 -18.22 -7.98
N GLY A 42 -18.08 -18.68 -7.83
CA GLY A 42 -18.43 -19.72 -6.86
C GLY A 42 -17.71 -21.05 -7.11
N PHE A 43 -17.57 -21.45 -8.38
CA PHE A 43 -16.80 -22.64 -8.75
C PHE A 43 -15.32 -22.47 -8.43
N ALA A 44 -14.74 -21.32 -8.78
CA ALA A 44 -13.35 -21.01 -8.47
C ALA A 44 -13.08 -21.10 -6.96
N GLN A 45 -13.95 -20.51 -6.12
CA GLN A 45 -13.82 -20.59 -4.66
C GLN A 45 -13.85 -22.05 -4.18
N GLY A 46 -14.71 -22.89 -4.75
CA GLY A 46 -14.78 -24.30 -4.42
C GLY A 46 -13.50 -25.07 -4.73
N VAL A 47 -12.85 -24.76 -5.86
CA VAL A 47 -11.53 -25.33 -6.22
C VAL A 47 -10.48 -24.91 -5.19
N CYS A 48 -10.40 -23.61 -4.87
CA CYS A 48 -9.38 -23.12 -3.94
C CYS A 48 -9.59 -23.59 -2.50
N ALA A 49 -10.83 -23.66 -2.01
CA ALA A 49 -11.15 -24.14 -0.68
C ALA A 49 -10.73 -25.60 -0.42
N SER A 50 -10.40 -26.36 -1.47
CA SER A 50 -9.87 -27.73 -1.35
C SER A 50 -8.37 -27.79 -1.04
N HIS A 51 -7.67 -26.65 -1.10
CA HIS A 51 -6.26 -26.50 -0.76
C HIS A 51 -6.13 -25.84 0.62
N LEU A 52 -5.10 -26.22 1.37
CA LEU A 52 -4.83 -25.68 2.72
C LEU A 52 -3.35 -25.33 2.88
N GLY A 53 -3.06 -24.33 3.72
CA GLY A 53 -1.70 -23.92 4.04
C GLY A 53 -0.89 -23.52 2.80
N THR A 54 0.38 -23.90 2.76
CA THR A 54 1.31 -23.49 1.69
C THR A 54 0.94 -24.00 0.30
N ASP A 55 0.17 -25.09 0.21
CA ASP A 55 -0.25 -25.66 -1.07
C ASP A 55 -1.21 -24.73 -1.82
N CYS A 56 -1.84 -23.80 -1.10
CA CYS A 56 -2.74 -22.79 -1.64
C CYS A 56 -2.13 -21.97 -2.77
N TYR A 57 -0.91 -21.47 -2.58
CA TYR A 57 -0.29 -20.51 -3.50
C TYR A 57 0.19 -21.15 -4.81
N SER A 58 0.17 -22.48 -4.91
CA SER A 58 0.70 -23.22 -6.06
C SER A 58 -0.32 -23.50 -7.16
N GLN A 59 -1.59 -23.15 -6.93
CA GLN A 59 -2.70 -23.60 -7.77
C GLN A 59 -3.20 -22.48 -8.68
N THR A 60 -3.04 -22.68 -9.99
CA THR A 60 -3.69 -21.89 -11.04
C THR A 60 -4.56 -22.79 -11.90
N PHE A 61 -5.70 -22.28 -12.37
CA PHE A 61 -6.64 -23.04 -13.21
C PHE A 61 -7.50 -22.13 -14.08
N MET A 62 -8.09 -22.66 -15.14
CA MET A 62 -8.96 -21.93 -16.07
C MET A 62 -10.44 -22.26 -15.83
N ILE A 63 -11.31 -21.27 -15.89
CA ILE A 63 -12.76 -21.43 -16.04
C ILE A 63 -13.26 -20.51 -17.15
N GLU A 64 -13.83 -21.06 -18.22
CA GLU A 64 -14.40 -20.29 -19.34
C GLU A 64 -13.47 -19.16 -19.83
N ASP A 65 -12.20 -19.52 -20.10
CA ASP A 65 -11.12 -18.64 -20.56
C ASP A 65 -10.62 -17.58 -19.56
N LYS A 66 -11.13 -17.58 -18.32
CA LYS A 66 -10.57 -16.80 -17.21
C LYS A 66 -9.63 -17.66 -16.38
N GLU A 67 -8.40 -17.21 -16.22
CA GLU A 67 -7.46 -17.85 -15.29
C GLU A 67 -7.78 -17.40 -13.86
N PHE A 68 -7.64 -18.33 -12.92
CA PHE A 68 -7.81 -18.13 -11.49
C PHE A 68 -6.57 -18.66 -10.77
N ALA A 69 -6.23 -18.02 -9.66
CA ALA A 69 -5.19 -18.46 -8.75
C ALA A 69 -5.77 -18.57 -7.33
N CYS A 70 -5.27 -19.54 -6.57
CA CYS A 70 -5.62 -19.72 -5.17
C CYS A 70 -4.70 -18.94 -4.26
N TYR A 71 -5.26 -18.39 -3.18
CA TYR A 71 -4.55 -17.58 -2.20
C TYR A 71 -5.06 -17.84 -0.81
N LEU A 72 -4.17 -17.87 0.19
CA LEU A 72 -4.62 -17.88 1.57
C LEU A 72 -5.25 -16.52 1.89
N SER A 73 -6.53 -16.51 2.26
CA SER A 73 -7.16 -15.37 2.91
C SER A 73 -6.85 -15.33 4.41
N ASP A 74 -6.62 -16.50 5.01
CA ASP A 74 -6.11 -16.69 6.36
C ASP A 74 -5.40 -18.06 6.44
N PRO A 75 -4.74 -18.43 7.56
CA PRO A 75 -3.95 -19.67 7.66
C PRO A 75 -4.71 -20.95 7.29
N ASN A 76 -6.05 -20.93 7.32
CA ASN A 76 -6.90 -22.08 7.09
C ASN A 76 -7.86 -21.93 5.91
N HIS A 77 -7.87 -20.79 5.21
CA HIS A 77 -8.80 -20.54 4.13
C HIS A 77 -8.10 -20.11 2.85
N CYS A 78 -8.37 -20.86 1.79
CA CYS A 78 -7.94 -20.56 0.44
C CYS A 78 -9.11 -20.00 -0.38
N VAL A 79 -8.88 -18.85 -1.01
CA VAL A 79 -9.83 -18.19 -1.88
C VAL A 79 -9.29 -18.13 -3.30
N ALA A 80 -10.20 -18.26 -4.27
CA ALA A 80 -9.86 -18.01 -5.65
C ALA A 80 -9.93 -16.53 -5.98
N LYS A 81 -8.96 -16.04 -6.74
CA LYS A 81 -9.08 -14.76 -7.44
C LYS A 81 -8.79 -14.98 -8.91
N SER A 82 -9.55 -14.32 -9.77
CA SER A 82 -9.22 -14.26 -11.20
C SER A 82 -7.80 -13.68 -11.34
N SER A 83 -7.01 -14.18 -12.29
CA SER A 83 -5.70 -13.62 -12.64
C SER A 83 -5.81 -12.22 -13.27
N ASP A 84 -7.02 -11.79 -13.64
CA ASP A 84 -7.32 -10.39 -13.97
C ASP A 84 -7.33 -9.48 -12.73
N SER A 85 -7.26 -10.06 -11.51
CA SER A 85 -7.16 -9.28 -10.28
C SER A 85 -5.75 -8.73 -10.10
N ILE A 86 -5.66 -7.41 -9.97
CA ILE A 86 -4.40 -6.71 -9.69
C ILE A 86 -4.20 -6.69 -8.18
N ARG A 87 -3.00 -7.07 -7.75
CA ARG A 87 -2.55 -7.05 -6.35
C ARG A 87 -1.35 -6.12 -6.24
N PHE A 88 -1.49 -5.02 -5.53
CA PHE A 88 -0.36 -4.16 -5.22
C PHE A 88 -0.21 -4.02 -3.71
N VAL A 89 0.99 -3.69 -3.27
CA VAL A 89 1.27 -3.29 -1.89
C VAL A 89 1.58 -1.80 -1.89
N GLN A 90 0.98 -1.08 -0.95
CA GLN A 90 1.38 0.28 -0.62
C GLN A 90 2.35 0.23 0.57
N VAL A 91 3.48 0.92 0.43
CA VAL A 91 4.42 1.22 1.52
C VAL A 91 4.39 2.74 1.71
N THR A 92 4.43 3.23 2.94
CA THR A 92 4.43 4.67 3.22
C THR A 92 5.25 4.96 4.46
N ASP A 93 5.69 6.21 4.62
CA ASP A 93 6.27 6.71 5.87
C ASP A 93 7.38 5.81 6.38
N THR A 94 8.30 5.48 5.49
CA THR A 94 9.42 4.60 5.81
C THR A 94 10.47 5.31 6.65
N HIS A 95 10.58 6.64 6.51
CA HIS A 95 11.48 7.52 7.25
C HIS A 95 12.87 6.91 7.44
N LEU A 96 13.45 6.37 6.37
CA LEU A 96 14.71 5.62 6.44
C LEU A 96 15.86 6.46 7.03
N ILE A 97 16.69 5.81 7.88
CA ILE A 97 17.79 6.46 8.61
C ILE A 97 19.11 5.73 8.31
N THR A 98 20.11 6.47 7.86
CA THR A 98 21.46 5.94 7.54
C THR A 98 22.40 5.86 8.74
N GLY A 99 22.03 6.48 9.87
CA GLY A 99 22.83 6.43 11.10
C GLY A 99 23.77 7.63 11.31
N HIS A 100 23.69 8.68 10.47
CA HIS A 100 24.63 9.82 10.48
C HIS A 100 24.18 11.07 11.25
N THR A 101 22.91 11.51 11.21
CA THR A 101 22.46 12.74 11.90
C THR A 101 21.04 12.66 12.47
N CYS A 102 20.84 13.25 13.66
CA CYS A 102 19.55 13.44 14.36
C CYS A 102 18.79 14.69 13.87
N GLU A 103 19.02 15.15 12.65
CA GLU A 103 18.43 16.40 12.17
C GLU A 103 17.34 16.14 11.14
N PRO A 104 16.25 16.94 11.15
CA PRO A 104 15.88 17.93 12.15
C PRO A 104 15.27 17.28 13.40
N ASN A 105 15.64 17.78 14.58
CA ASN A 105 14.89 17.56 15.82
C ASN A 105 13.57 18.35 15.73
N ASP A 106 12.59 17.88 14.96
CA ASP A 106 11.24 18.43 15.02
C ASP A 106 10.49 17.73 16.18
N PRO A 107 10.23 18.41 17.31
CA PRO A 107 9.51 17.82 18.43
C PRO A 107 8.03 17.55 18.13
N VAL A 108 7.49 18.00 17.00
CA VAL A 108 6.09 17.82 16.58
C VAL A 108 5.90 16.56 15.73
N ASP A 109 6.95 16.10 15.06
CA ASP A 109 6.94 14.94 14.14
C ASP A 109 6.79 13.59 14.88
N GLY A 110 6.83 13.59 16.22
CA GLY A 110 6.65 12.37 17.03
C GLY A 110 7.78 11.34 16.88
N ARG A 111 8.87 11.70 16.18
CA ARG A 111 10.03 10.83 15.96
C ARG A 111 10.74 10.49 17.28
N THR A 112 10.98 9.18 17.45
CA THR A 112 11.58 8.59 18.66
C THR A 112 13.02 8.12 18.45
N ASP A 113 13.60 8.41 17.29
CA ASP A 113 14.87 7.88 16.79
C ASP A 113 16.12 8.68 17.19
N CYS A 114 15.94 9.85 17.79
CA CYS A 114 17.02 10.69 18.31
C CYS A 114 17.24 10.44 19.82
N TYR A 115 18.50 10.35 20.25
CA TYR A 115 18.92 9.92 21.60
C TYR A 115 18.18 10.60 22.77
N ASN A 116 17.82 11.87 22.63
CA ASN A 116 17.10 12.60 23.67
C ASN A 116 15.66 12.10 23.91
N ASN A 117 15.04 11.42 22.93
CA ASN A 117 13.73 10.78 23.03
C ASN A 117 13.83 9.28 23.36
N LEU A 118 15.00 8.67 23.14
CA LEU A 118 15.27 7.24 23.42
C LEU A 118 15.47 6.92 24.90
N VAL A 119 15.64 7.92 25.78
CA VAL A 119 15.72 7.72 27.24
C VAL A 119 14.46 7.02 27.78
N ASN A 120 13.32 7.18 27.09
CA ASN A 120 12.06 6.52 27.40
C ASN A 120 11.98 5.04 26.94
N TYR A 121 12.91 4.57 26.09
CA TYR A 121 12.95 3.21 25.55
C TYR A 121 13.90 2.27 26.31
N THR A 122 14.50 2.73 27.41
CA THR A 122 15.42 1.92 28.23
C THR A 122 14.79 0.62 28.74
N ASP A 123 13.47 0.60 28.95
CA ASP A 123 12.71 -0.60 29.35
C ASP A 123 12.49 -1.59 28.19
N GLU A 124 12.54 -1.12 26.94
CA GLU A 124 12.38 -1.93 25.73
C GLU A 124 13.67 -2.61 25.26
N CYS A 125 14.83 -2.34 25.89
CA CYS A 125 16.05 -3.08 25.58
C CYS A 125 15.90 -4.61 25.76
N SER A 126 15.00 -5.03 26.65
CA SER A 126 14.69 -6.45 26.90
C SER A 126 13.98 -7.14 25.73
N THR A 127 13.38 -6.38 24.79
CA THR A 127 12.72 -6.90 23.58
C THR A 127 13.64 -6.92 22.35
N GLY A 128 14.89 -6.44 22.50
CA GLY A 128 15.87 -6.39 21.41
C GLY A 128 15.96 -5.04 20.69
N VAL A 129 15.09 -4.07 21.01
CA VAL A 129 15.06 -2.73 20.39
C VAL A 129 16.41 -2.00 20.48
N CYS A 130 17.16 -2.21 21.57
CA CYS A 130 18.47 -1.58 21.74
C CYS A 130 19.57 -2.12 20.80
N SER A 131 19.34 -3.24 20.12
CA SER A 131 20.22 -3.70 19.03
C SER A 131 20.10 -2.83 17.77
N TRP A 132 19.00 -2.07 17.64
CA TRP A 132 18.77 -1.15 16.54
C TRP A 132 19.27 0.26 16.85
N ILE A 133 19.93 0.48 17.99
CA ILE A 133 20.54 1.76 18.32
C ILE A 133 22.00 1.71 17.92
N ASN A 134 22.42 2.61 17.04
CA ASN A 134 23.82 2.79 16.70
C ASN A 134 24.57 3.26 17.96
N PRO A 135 25.51 2.49 18.52
CA PRO A 135 26.16 2.83 19.78
C PRO A 135 27.10 4.03 19.68
N GLY A 136 27.54 4.40 18.46
CA GLY A 136 28.40 5.55 18.22
C GLY A 136 27.63 6.87 18.09
N THR A 137 26.40 6.83 17.57
CA THR A 137 25.58 8.03 17.33
C THR A 137 24.35 8.13 18.23
N GLY A 138 23.99 7.05 18.93
CA GLY A 138 22.81 6.96 19.77
C GLY A 138 21.49 6.96 18.98
N MET A 139 21.53 6.76 17.67
CA MET A 139 20.35 6.82 16.79
C MET A 139 19.73 5.46 16.54
N SER A 140 18.39 5.41 16.48
CA SER A 140 17.68 4.21 16.07
C SER A 140 17.72 4.04 14.55
N ILE A 141 18.13 2.86 14.08
CA ILE A 141 17.98 2.40 12.70
C ILE A 141 16.76 1.49 12.51
N ALA A 142 15.86 1.44 13.51
CA ALA A 142 14.66 0.61 13.45
C ALA A 142 13.80 0.84 12.20
N PRO A 143 13.59 2.08 11.70
CA PRO A 143 12.85 2.28 10.44
C PRO A 143 13.51 1.60 9.23
N THR A 144 14.85 1.63 9.18
CA THR A 144 15.63 0.97 8.13
C THR A 144 15.49 -0.55 8.18
N ILE A 145 15.51 -1.15 9.38
CA ILE A 145 15.28 -2.59 9.57
C ILE A 145 13.83 -2.95 9.22
N ALA A 146 12.86 -2.16 9.66
CA ALA A 146 11.44 -2.38 9.34
C ALA A 146 11.18 -2.35 7.82
N LEU A 147 11.86 -1.47 7.08
CA LEU A 147 11.77 -1.46 5.62
C LEU A 147 12.37 -2.72 4.98
N GLN A 148 13.49 -3.22 5.51
CA GLN A 148 14.11 -4.47 5.04
C GLN A 148 13.17 -5.66 5.26
N ASP A 149 12.62 -5.79 6.46
CA ASP A 149 11.65 -6.84 6.81
C ASP A 149 10.38 -6.71 5.94
N ALA A 150 9.92 -5.49 5.66
CA ALA A 150 8.77 -5.26 4.79
C ALA A 150 9.05 -5.71 3.35
N VAL A 151 10.25 -5.50 2.80
CA VAL A 151 10.62 -6.01 1.47
C VAL A 151 10.60 -7.54 1.42
N GLU A 152 11.05 -8.22 2.47
CA GLU A 152 10.97 -9.69 2.57
C GLU A 152 9.51 -10.15 2.58
N MET A 153 8.66 -9.56 3.42
CA MET A 153 7.22 -9.86 3.47
C MET A 153 6.51 -9.59 2.15
N VAL A 154 6.87 -8.51 1.45
CA VAL A 154 6.32 -8.18 0.14
C VAL A 154 6.73 -9.22 -0.90
N ASN A 155 7.97 -9.68 -0.88
CA ASN A 155 8.44 -10.74 -1.77
C ASN A 155 7.70 -12.06 -1.54
N GLU A 156 7.39 -12.40 -0.29
CA GLU A 156 6.55 -13.56 0.05
C GLU A 156 5.09 -13.39 -0.44
N PHE A 157 4.54 -12.18 -0.31
CA PHE A 157 3.20 -11.85 -0.81
C PHE A 157 3.12 -11.88 -2.35
N ASN A 158 4.24 -11.59 -3.01
CA ASN A 158 4.42 -11.57 -4.46
C ASN A 158 3.35 -10.73 -5.19
N PRO A 159 3.30 -9.40 -4.97
CA PRO A 159 2.37 -8.53 -5.66
C PRO A 159 2.80 -8.23 -7.09
N ASP A 160 1.85 -7.76 -7.89
CA ASP A 160 2.05 -7.32 -9.27
C ASP A 160 2.98 -6.11 -9.40
N PHE A 161 2.97 -5.25 -8.39
CA PHE A 161 3.87 -4.11 -8.22
C PHE A 161 3.73 -3.54 -6.80
N VAL A 162 4.66 -2.67 -6.42
CA VAL A 162 4.65 -1.93 -5.16
C VAL A 162 4.52 -0.44 -5.45
N ILE A 163 3.81 0.30 -4.61
CA ILE A 163 3.74 1.76 -4.64
C ILE A 163 4.23 2.29 -3.30
N VAL A 164 5.16 3.25 -3.32
CA VAL A 164 5.66 3.91 -2.11
C VAL A 164 5.20 5.36 -2.08
N THR A 165 4.48 5.76 -1.02
CA THR A 165 3.77 7.05 -0.93
C THR A 165 4.46 8.08 -0.04
N GLY A 166 5.67 8.50 -0.43
CA GLY A 166 6.40 9.60 0.21
C GLY A 166 7.00 9.24 1.58
N ASP A 167 7.69 10.22 2.15
CA ASP A 167 8.48 10.08 3.37
C ASP A 167 9.38 8.83 3.32
N LEU A 168 10.13 8.75 2.21
CA LEU A 168 11.04 7.65 1.89
C LEU A 168 12.24 7.64 2.84
N VAL A 169 12.70 8.83 3.19
CA VAL A 169 13.91 9.03 4.00
C VAL A 169 13.60 10.03 5.10
N ALA A 170 14.21 9.84 6.26
CA ALA A 170 14.11 10.79 7.35
C ALA A 170 14.51 12.21 6.88
N PRO A 171 13.82 13.29 7.30
CA PRO A 171 14.12 14.65 6.89
C PRO A 171 15.58 14.97 7.19
N SER A 172 16.25 15.69 6.29
CA SER A 172 17.65 16.10 6.44
C SER A 172 17.94 17.26 5.48
N PRO A 173 19.04 18.02 5.64
CA PRO A 173 19.48 18.97 4.64
C PRO A 173 19.68 18.32 3.26
N CYS A 174 19.53 19.10 2.18
CA CYS A 174 19.83 18.67 0.81
C CYS A 174 21.34 18.58 0.58
N ASP A 175 21.97 17.58 1.18
CA ASP A 175 23.41 17.34 1.15
C ASP A 175 23.72 15.84 0.93
N THR A 176 24.98 15.46 1.11
CA THR A 176 25.47 14.09 0.94
C THR A 176 24.72 13.09 1.82
N ILE A 177 24.21 13.47 3.00
CA ILE A 177 23.47 12.56 3.88
C ILE A 177 22.13 12.19 3.22
N LYS A 178 21.47 13.15 2.57
CA LYS A 178 20.23 12.89 1.83
C LYS A 178 20.47 11.98 0.64
N GLU A 179 21.52 12.26 -0.13
CA GLU A 179 21.92 11.45 -1.28
C GLU A 179 22.21 9.99 -0.85
N GLU A 180 22.98 9.80 0.22
CA GLU A 180 23.25 8.47 0.79
C GLU A 180 21.98 7.78 1.29
N SER A 181 21.03 8.53 1.85
CA SER A 181 19.75 7.99 2.32
C SER A 181 18.88 7.52 1.15
N PHE A 182 18.78 8.29 0.07
CA PHE A 182 18.08 7.84 -1.14
C PHE A 182 18.77 6.65 -1.81
N ALA A 183 20.10 6.64 -1.84
CA ALA A 183 20.86 5.49 -2.36
C ALA A 183 20.61 4.22 -1.54
N LEU A 184 20.60 4.32 -0.20
CA LEU A 184 20.29 3.19 0.68
C LEU A 184 18.84 2.72 0.53
N PHE A 185 17.88 3.65 0.48
CA PHE A 185 16.47 3.34 0.21
C PHE A 185 16.31 2.58 -1.10
N LYS A 186 16.88 3.09 -2.19
CA LYS A 186 16.88 2.45 -3.50
C LYS A 186 17.50 1.05 -3.45
N ASN A 187 18.62 0.89 -2.75
CA ASN A 187 19.28 -0.40 -2.62
C ASN A 187 18.40 -1.44 -1.90
N ILE A 188 17.70 -1.05 -0.83
CA ILE A 188 16.74 -1.93 -0.13
C ILE A 188 15.57 -2.29 -1.05
N MET A 189 14.98 -1.30 -1.73
CA MET A 189 13.85 -1.51 -2.63
C MET A 189 14.20 -2.34 -3.88
N ASN A 190 15.44 -2.27 -4.36
CA ASN A 190 15.96 -3.15 -5.42
C ASN A 190 16.02 -4.63 -5.00
N GLY A 191 15.83 -4.95 -3.71
CA GLY A 191 15.63 -6.32 -3.22
C GLY A 191 14.24 -6.89 -3.52
N LEU A 192 13.30 -6.09 -4.03
CA LEU A 192 11.99 -6.58 -4.47
C LEU A 192 12.10 -7.45 -5.73
N ASN A 193 11.33 -8.53 -5.77
CA ASN A 193 11.16 -9.39 -6.95
C ASN A 193 10.16 -8.83 -7.97
N THR A 194 9.62 -7.62 -7.72
CA THR A 194 8.60 -6.95 -8.51
C THR A 194 8.96 -5.49 -8.70
N ASN A 195 8.31 -4.84 -9.68
CA ASN A 195 8.53 -3.42 -9.92
C ASN A 195 7.94 -2.58 -8.78
N TYR A 196 8.60 -1.47 -8.46
CA TYR A 196 8.08 -0.48 -7.52
C TYR A 196 8.02 0.91 -8.16
N TYR A 197 7.07 1.70 -7.69
CA TYR A 197 6.88 3.09 -8.08
C TYR A 197 6.94 3.95 -6.83
N VAL A 198 7.63 5.08 -6.89
CA VAL A 198 7.74 6.00 -5.74
C VAL A 198 7.10 7.33 -6.10
N ILE A 199 6.58 8.01 -5.08
CA ILE A 199 6.28 9.44 -5.13
C ILE A 199 7.04 10.11 -3.98
N GLY A 200 7.49 11.34 -4.18
CA GLY A 200 8.20 12.12 -3.17
C GLY A 200 7.26 13.02 -2.35
N ALA A 201 7.54 13.12 -1.04
CA ALA A 201 6.91 14.03 -0.10
C ALA A 201 7.70 15.32 0.08
N THR A 202 7.04 16.47 0.12
CA THR A 202 7.74 17.76 0.26
C THR A 202 8.42 17.96 1.60
N SER A 203 7.87 17.36 2.66
CA SER A 203 8.32 17.46 4.05
C SER A 203 9.67 16.79 4.26
N HIS A 204 9.82 15.50 3.94
CA HIS A 204 11.00 14.72 4.36
C HIS A 204 11.92 14.28 3.23
N ASP A 205 11.36 14.05 2.04
CA ASP A 205 12.15 13.75 0.85
C ASP A 205 12.78 15.03 0.26
N GLY A 206 12.34 16.20 0.71
CA GLY A 206 12.96 17.47 0.35
C GLY A 206 12.72 17.88 -1.09
N VAL A 207 11.80 17.24 -1.83
CA VAL A 207 11.40 17.61 -3.21
C VAL A 207 10.80 19.03 -3.32
N SER A 208 10.76 19.76 -2.19
CA SER A 208 10.53 21.20 -2.03
C SER A 208 11.75 22.09 -2.35
N ASN A 209 12.94 21.55 -2.63
CA ASN A 209 14.12 22.33 -3.05
C ASN A 209 14.70 21.74 -4.35
N SER A 210 15.17 22.58 -5.28
CA SER A 210 15.74 22.12 -6.56
C SER A 210 16.90 21.12 -6.39
N ILE A 211 17.73 21.28 -5.35
CA ILE A 211 18.86 20.38 -5.06
C ILE A 211 18.35 19.01 -4.62
N CYS A 212 17.44 18.95 -3.64
CA CYS A 212 16.86 17.68 -3.19
C CYS A 212 16.00 17.03 -4.28
N LEU A 213 15.31 17.83 -5.10
CA LEU A 213 14.57 17.33 -6.26
C LEU A 213 15.51 16.68 -7.28
N GLU A 214 16.66 17.31 -7.57
CA GLU A 214 17.70 16.72 -8.41
C GLU A 214 18.21 15.40 -7.82
N MET A 215 18.51 15.35 -6.51
CA MET A 215 18.90 14.11 -5.82
C MET A 215 17.83 13.01 -5.92
N PHE A 216 16.55 13.36 -5.76
CA PHE A 216 15.44 12.43 -5.93
C PHE A 216 15.35 11.91 -7.37
N VAL A 217 15.46 12.79 -8.36
CA VAL A 217 15.43 12.45 -9.78
C VAL A 217 16.63 11.59 -10.17
N ASP A 218 17.83 11.89 -9.68
CA ASP A 218 19.02 11.08 -9.92
C ASP A 218 18.89 9.68 -9.30
N ALA A 219 18.27 9.59 -8.12
CA ALA A 219 18.02 8.31 -7.45
C ALA A 219 16.94 7.49 -8.18
N PHE A 220 15.79 8.06 -8.52
CA PHE A 220 14.61 7.29 -8.93
C PHE A 220 14.19 7.48 -10.40
N GLY A 221 14.71 8.51 -11.06
CA GLY A 221 14.38 8.90 -12.44
C GLY A 221 13.33 10.00 -12.52
N GLU A 222 13.41 10.83 -13.58
CA GLU A 222 12.48 11.94 -13.83
C GLU A 222 11.02 11.47 -13.92
N ASN A 223 10.82 10.27 -14.47
CA ASN A 223 9.51 9.64 -14.57
C ASN A 223 8.93 9.22 -13.23
N MET A 224 9.67 9.32 -12.12
CA MET A 224 9.14 9.07 -10.77
C MET A 224 8.66 10.34 -10.07
N LYS A 225 8.88 11.54 -10.65
CA LYS A 225 8.28 12.79 -10.16
C LYS A 225 6.76 12.74 -10.27
N ASN A 226 6.25 12.37 -11.43
CA ASN A 226 4.84 12.05 -11.68
C ASN A 226 4.79 10.89 -12.66
N TRP A 227 3.92 9.90 -12.41
CA TRP A 227 3.79 8.74 -13.29
C TRP A 227 2.35 8.31 -13.45
N SER A 228 2.09 7.63 -14.55
CA SER A 228 0.86 6.88 -14.75
C SER A 228 1.11 5.66 -15.62
N PHE A 229 0.33 4.61 -15.38
CA PHE A 229 0.30 3.42 -16.21
C PHE A 229 -1.06 2.75 -16.14
N THR A 230 -1.34 1.89 -17.11
CA THR A 230 -2.57 1.09 -17.15
C THR A 230 -2.26 -0.39 -16.98
N ARG A 231 -3.19 -1.11 -16.34
CA ARG A 231 -3.20 -2.56 -16.32
C ARG A 231 -4.64 -3.03 -16.45
N GLY A 232 -4.98 -3.55 -17.62
CA GLY A 232 -6.37 -3.81 -18.00
C GLY A 232 -7.21 -2.53 -17.95
N LYS A 233 -8.35 -2.59 -17.26
CA LYS A 233 -9.27 -1.45 -17.06
C LYS A 233 -8.95 -0.61 -15.81
N ASN A 234 -7.72 -0.67 -15.32
CA ASN A 234 -7.26 0.08 -14.16
C ASN A 234 -6.17 1.06 -14.59
N LEU A 235 -6.34 2.33 -14.20
CA LEU A 235 -5.39 3.42 -14.39
C LEU A 235 -4.78 3.75 -13.03
N PHE A 236 -3.46 3.71 -12.93
CA PHE A 236 -2.71 4.07 -11.72
C PHE A 236 -1.96 5.36 -12.00
N ILE A 237 -2.03 6.32 -11.07
CA ILE A 237 -1.45 7.65 -11.19
C ILE A 237 -0.73 7.98 -9.89
N GLY A 238 0.56 8.28 -9.93
CA GLY A 238 1.33 8.79 -8.79
C GLY A 238 1.69 10.25 -8.96
N LEU A 239 1.47 11.03 -7.92
CA LEU A 239 1.75 12.46 -7.88
C LEU A 239 2.72 12.75 -6.72
N SER A 240 3.95 13.15 -7.04
CA SER A 240 4.82 13.72 -6.01
C SER A 240 4.36 15.12 -5.66
N GLU A 241 4.57 15.50 -4.42
CA GLU A 241 4.46 16.89 -4.02
C GLU A 241 5.69 17.63 -4.54
N THR A 242 5.52 18.80 -5.13
CA THR A 242 6.67 19.52 -5.70
C THR A 242 6.70 20.96 -5.23
N TRP A 243 7.91 21.52 -5.16
CA TRP A 243 8.12 22.93 -4.84
C TRP A 243 7.47 23.89 -5.83
N GLU A 244 7.50 23.54 -7.12
CA GLU A 244 7.10 24.42 -8.24
C GLU A 244 5.66 24.92 -8.09
N THR A 245 4.88 24.25 -7.25
CA THR A 245 3.47 24.53 -6.98
C THR A 245 3.18 24.93 -5.52
N ASN A 246 4.19 25.32 -4.72
CA ASN A 246 4.08 25.61 -3.26
C ASN A 246 3.56 24.41 -2.44
N ASN A 247 4.23 23.25 -2.55
CA ASN A 247 3.80 22.00 -1.91
C ASN A 247 2.40 21.55 -2.35
N GLN A 248 2.06 21.77 -3.62
CA GLN A 248 0.80 21.29 -4.19
C GLN A 248 1.08 20.13 -5.15
N LEU A 249 0.05 19.33 -5.37
CA LEU A 249 0.08 18.32 -6.41
C LEU A 249 0.14 18.98 -7.78
N ASP A 250 0.79 18.31 -8.74
CA ASP A 250 0.75 18.71 -10.15
C ASP A 250 -0.63 18.39 -10.75
N LEU A 251 -1.60 19.28 -10.50
CA LEU A 251 -2.97 19.12 -11.00
C LEU A 251 -3.04 19.22 -12.53
N GLY A 252 -2.08 19.88 -13.18
CA GLY A 252 -2.02 19.95 -14.64
C GLY A 252 -1.66 18.61 -15.26
N TYR A 253 -0.69 17.90 -14.67
CA TYR A 253 -0.40 16.51 -15.04
C TYR A 253 -1.62 15.61 -14.80
N LEU A 254 -2.25 15.70 -13.63
CA LEU A 254 -3.43 14.90 -13.32
C LEU A 254 -4.57 15.15 -14.31
N GLU A 255 -4.90 16.41 -14.61
CA GLU A 255 -5.93 16.79 -15.58
C GLU A 255 -5.62 16.26 -16.99
N LEU A 256 -4.36 16.33 -17.42
CA LEU A 256 -3.93 15.78 -18.70
C LEU A 256 -4.19 14.26 -18.79
N ILE A 257 -3.80 13.51 -17.75
CA ILE A 257 -4.01 12.06 -17.70
C ILE A 257 -5.50 11.72 -17.61
N LEU A 258 -6.27 12.43 -16.78
CA LEU A 258 -7.72 12.22 -16.68
C LEU A 258 -8.46 12.54 -17.99
N ASN A 259 -8.05 13.56 -18.75
CA ASN A 259 -8.64 13.80 -20.07
C ASN A 259 -8.27 12.70 -21.08
N THR A 260 -7.04 12.16 -20.99
CA THR A 260 -6.55 11.13 -21.90
C THR A 260 -7.34 9.82 -21.79
N TYR A 261 -7.78 9.44 -20.59
CA TYR A 261 -8.48 8.18 -20.32
C TYR A 261 -10.00 8.32 -20.08
N ALA A 262 -10.55 9.53 -20.26
CA ALA A 262 -11.97 9.81 -20.06
C ALA A 262 -12.88 8.93 -20.93
N ASN A 263 -14.00 8.46 -20.37
CA ASN A 263 -15.04 7.67 -21.04
C ASN A 263 -14.55 6.31 -21.59
N GLN A 264 -13.46 5.75 -21.05
CA GLN A 264 -12.90 4.46 -21.46
C GLN A 264 -13.27 3.29 -20.52
N ASP A 265 -14.23 3.49 -19.62
CA ASP A 265 -14.66 2.52 -18.60
C ASP A 265 -13.49 2.07 -17.70
N MET A 266 -12.67 3.04 -17.27
CA MET A 266 -11.50 2.80 -16.41
C MET A 266 -11.89 2.98 -14.93
N LYS A 267 -11.25 2.19 -14.06
CA LYS A 267 -11.11 2.46 -12.63
C LYS A 267 -9.81 3.23 -12.40
N VAL A 268 -9.85 4.34 -11.69
CA VAL A 268 -8.68 5.21 -11.47
C VAL A 268 -8.22 5.11 -10.02
N PHE A 269 -6.92 4.91 -9.83
CA PHE A 269 -6.23 4.92 -8.55
C PHE A 269 -5.21 6.06 -8.55
N ILE A 270 -5.34 6.99 -7.63
CA ILE A 270 -4.49 8.18 -7.53
C ILE A 270 -3.75 8.14 -6.21
N PHE A 271 -2.43 8.15 -6.26
CA PHE A 271 -1.52 8.08 -5.12
C PHE A 271 -0.83 9.43 -4.92
N PHE A 272 -0.80 9.88 -3.68
CA PHE A 272 -0.09 11.09 -3.24
C PHE A 272 0.31 10.92 -1.76
N HIS A 273 1.28 11.69 -1.28
CA HIS A 273 1.76 11.56 0.10
C HIS A 273 0.82 12.25 1.10
N THR A 274 0.64 13.57 0.98
CA THR A 274 -0.15 14.37 1.93
C THR A 274 -1.53 13.77 2.15
N GLN A 275 -1.96 13.74 3.41
CA GLN A 275 -3.34 13.42 3.76
C GLN A 275 -4.28 14.48 3.20
N ILE A 276 -4.65 14.30 1.94
CA ILE A 276 -5.89 14.85 1.44
C ILE A 276 -6.93 13.94 2.05
N SER A 277 -7.59 14.45 3.09
CA SER A 277 -8.77 13.84 3.71
C SER A 277 -9.92 13.75 2.72
N CYS A 278 -9.72 13.01 1.62
CA CYS A 278 -10.69 12.56 0.63
C CYS A 278 -11.22 11.24 1.14
N TYR A 279 -12.13 11.30 2.11
CA TYR A 279 -12.82 10.10 2.55
C TYR A 279 -13.81 9.71 1.43
N ASP A 280 -13.76 8.43 1.04
CA ASP A 280 -14.69 7.71 0.15
C ASP A 280 -14.35 7.64 -1.34
N GLU A 281 -14.70 6.49 -1.94
CA GLU A 281 -14.84 6.30 -3.38
C GLU A 281 -15.78 7.40 -3.92
N ILE A 282 -15.43 8.04 -5.05
CA ILE A 282 -16.23 9.13 -5.61
C ILE A 282 -17.55 8.59 -6.17
N THR A 283 -18.50 8.28 -5.30
CA THR A 283 -19.78 7.64 -5.61
C THR A 283 -20.97 8.59 -5.46
N GLY A 284 -20.75 9.85 -5.03
CA GLY A 284 -21.82 10.85 -4.93
C GLY A 284 -21.46 12.09 -4.11
N ALA A 285 -22.50 12.82 -3.66
CA ALA A 285 -22.43 14.12 -2.97
C ALA A 285 -21.64 14.15 -1.64
N ASN A 286 -21.13 13.00 -1.19
CA ASN A 286 -20.38 12.86 0.05
C ASN A 286 -18.86 12.97 -0.13
N PHE A 287 -18.33 13.04 -1.37
CA PHE A 287 -16.91 13.24 -1.61
C PHE A 287 -16.44 14.60 -1.06
N ARG A 288 -15.57 14.56 -0.04
CA ARG A 288 -15.00 15.72 0.63
C ARG A 288 -13.49 15.57 0.63
N CYS A 289 -12.78 16.45 -0.05
CA CYS A 289 -11.34 16.67 0.18
C CYS A 289 -11.20 18.01 0.90
N THR A 290 -11.08 17.99 2.22
CA THR A 290 -11.19 19.22 3.03
C THR A 290 -10.03 20.19 2.83
N ASN A 291 -8.86 19.69 2.42
CA ASN A 291 -7.62 20.47 2.40
C ASN A 291 -7.10 20.77 0.98
N ASN A 292 -7.82 20.35 -0.08
CA ASN A 292 -7.43 20.64 -1.47
C ASN A 292 -8.68 20.85 -2.38
N PRO A 293 -9.28 22.06 -2.38
CA PRO A 293 -10.52 22.33 -3.10
C PRO A 293 -10.36 22.26 -4.63
N ASN A 294 -9.16 22.54 -5.14
CA ASN A 294 -8.86 22.48 -6.57
C ASN A 294 -8.84 21.02 -7.05
N LEU A 295 -8.14 20.14 -6.32
CA LEU A 295 -8.19 18.69 -6.59
C LEU A 295 -9.63 18.19 -6.54
N ARG A 296 -10.38 18.55 -5.49
CA ARG A 296 -11.79 18.13 -5.36
C ARG A 296 -12.62 18.53 -6.58
N THR A 297 -12.49 19.79 -7.02
CA THR A 297 -13.27 20.34 -8.13
C THR A 297 -12.95 19.59 -9.43
N MET A 298 -11.67 19.33 -9.69
CA MET A 298 -11.23 18.55 -10.84
C MET A 298 -11.76 17.11 -10.80
N LEU A 299 -11.59 16.40 -9.67
CA LEU A 299 -12.05 15.01 -9.56
C LEU A 299 -13.58 14.89 -9.71
N LEU A 300 -14.34 15.86 -9.19
CA LEU A 300 -15.80 15.91 -9.39
C LEU A 300 -16.19 16.17 -10.85
N ALA A 301 -15.41 16.98 -11.59
CA ALA A 301 -15.65 17.22 -13.01
C ALA A 301 -15.47 15.96 -13.85
N HIS A 302 -14.56 15.07 -13.46
CA HIS A 302 -14.28 13.80 -14.14
C HIS A 302 -15.12 12.61 -13.63
N GLN A 303 -15.86 12.75 -12.53
CA GLN A 303 -16.50 11.61 -11.84
C GLN A 303 -17.35 10.72 -12.77
N SER A 304 -18.12 11.31 -13.69
CA SER A 304 -19.00 10.56 -14.59
C SER A 304 -18.29 9.90 -15.78
N GLU A 305 -17.02 10.21 -15.99
CA GLU A 305 -16.22 9.71 -17.14
C GLU A 305 -15.52 8.39 -16.82
N TYR A 306 -15.57 7.96 -15.55
CA TYR A 306 -14.87 6.81 -15.01
C TYR A 306 -15.82 5.87 -14.28
N LYS A 307 -15.47 4.58 -14.22
CA LYS A 307 -16.24 3.59 -13.45
C LYS A 307 -16.13 3.86 -11.95
N SER A 308 -14.92 4.19 -11.50
CA SER A 308 -14.65 4.69 -10.16
C SER A 308 -13.34 5.47 -10.14
N VAL A 309 -13.21 6.36 -9.16
CA VAL A 309 -11.99 7.09 -8.86
C VAL A 309 -11.71 6.90 -7.38
N ILE A 310 -10.50 6.45 -7.06
CA ILE A 310 -10.05 6.11 -5.72
C ILE A 310 -8.76 6.88 -5.47
N THR A 311 -8.74 7.65 -4.40
CA THR A 311 -7.55 8.37 -3.92
C THR A 311 -6.94 7.64 -2.74
N ILE A 312 -5.62 7.48 -2.73
CA ILE A 312 -4.87 6.74 -1.73
C ILE A 312 -3.74 7.65 -1.23
N GLY A 313 -3.80 8.03 0.04
CA GLY A 313 -2.80 8.86 0.71
C GLY A 313 -1.77 8.01 1.48
N GLY A 314 -0.65 8.64 1.85
CA GLY A 314 0.26 8.15 2.89
C GLY A 314 -0.34 8.30 4.29
#